data_AF-A0A835R1N0-F1
#
_entry.id   AF-A0A835R1N0-F1
#
_cell.length_a   1.000
_cell.length_b   1.000
_cell.length_c   1.000
_cell.angle_alpha   90.00
_cell.angle_beta   90.00
_cell.angle_gamma   90.00
#
_symmetry.space_group_name_H-M   'P 1'
#
loop_
_entity.id
_entity.type
_entity.pdbx_description
1 polymer ?
#
loop_
_entity_poly.entity_id
_entity_poly.type
_entity_poly.pdbx_seq_one_letter_code
_entity_poly.pdbx_strand_id
1 'polypeptide(L)'
;MPIVAALWTQKVKRWFDFLVFSASRTVFHHNNDAVVQLLRSCFTATLGLSNAQISTNGGVGCLLGHGFGSHVCGGLSLWHRGILCLRVYRCIKDIIILTEEILSLLMQNVEDVAESVLSKERVEKQKKTKHGLRYGQVSLGTAMTQVKAAAALGATLVWLSGGSCLIQGLFHEMLPSWFLAAHELDKDGKCGGLVYMLGGYALAYFSMLCGMFAWGVDCSTMARRRPRVVEAHMEFLASAMDGKISLGCNLALWRAYVSGFLGLMVVCARTGYWR
;
A
#
# COMPACT_ATOMS: atom_id res chain seq x y z
N MET A 1 -10.30 -30.15 32.90
CA MET A 1 -8.93 -29.94 32.39
C MET A 1 -8.75 -29.17 31.05
N PRO A 2 -9.77 -28.66 30.33
CA PRO A 2 -9.53 -28.02 29.02
C PRO A 2 -8.82 -26.66 29.09
N ILE A 3 -8.98 -25.92 30.20
CA ILE A 3 -8.38 -24.59 30.40
C ILE A 3 -6.85 -24.68 30.49
N VAL A 4 -6.31 -25.69 31.19
CA VAL A 4 -4.86 -25.89 31.34
C VAL A 4 -4.22 -26.26 30.01
N ALA A 5 -4.89 -27.09 29.21
CA ALA A 5 -4.45 -27.46 27.87
C ALA A 5 -4.46 -26.24 26.92
N ALA A 6 -5.49 -25.39 26.98
CA ALA A 6 -5.58 -24.17 26.17
C ALA A 6 -4.49 -23.13 26.55
N LEU A 7 -4.18 -22.99 27.84
CA LEU A 7 -3.09 -22.12 28.30
C LEU A 7 -1.72 -22.64 27.86
N TRP A 8 -1.53 -23.96 27.87
CA TRP A 8 -0.31 -24.59 27.38
C TRP A 8 -0.13 -24.41 25.88
N THR A 9 -1.17 -24.59 25.08
CA THR A 9 -1.09 -24.36 23.62
C THR A 9 -0.83 -22.90 23.30
N GLN A 10 -1.41 -21.95 24.03
CA GLN A 10 -1.11 -20.52 23.89
C GLN A 10 0.35 -20.19 24.25
N LYS A 11 0.89 -20.80 25.31
CA LYS A 11 2.28 -20.60 25.74
C LYS A 11 3.29 -21.19 24.76
N VAL A 12 3.05 -22.41 24.27
CA VAL A 12 3.89 -23.07 23.26
C VAL A 12 3.87 -22.29 21.95
N LYS A 13 2.68 -21.84 21.51
CA LYS A 13 2.56 -20.96 20.34
C LYS A 13 3.37 -19.67 20.50
N ARG A 14 3.23 -18.97 21.64
CA ARG A 14 3.98 -17.74 21.91
C ARG A 14 5.50 -17.95 21.92
N TRP A 15 5.99 -19.09 22.41
CA TRP A 15 7.40 -19.46 22.38
C TRP A 15 7.88 -19.77 20.97
N PHE A 16 7.11 -20.52 20.19
CA PHE A 16 7.41 -20.80 18.79
C PHE A 16 7.49 -19.51 17.97
N ASP A 17 6.51 -18.60 18.11
CA ASP A 17 6.51 -17.29 17.47
C ASP A 17 7.74 -16.46 17.85
N PHE A 18 8.16 -16.51 19.12
CA PHE A 18 9.35 -15.81 19.59
C PHE A 18 10.64 -16.39 18.99
N LEU A 19 10.76 -17.72 18.93
CA LEU A 19 11.93 -18.40 18.35
C LEU A 19 12.04 -18.17 16.85
N VAL A 20 10.93 -18.34 16.10
CA VAL A 20 10.88 -18.07 14.67
C VAL A 20 11.23 -16.61 14.40
N PHE A 21 10.65 -15.67 15.15
CA PHE A 21 10.99 -14.26 15.03
C PHE A 21 12.47 -13.99 15.31
N SER A 22 13.00 -14.50 16.43
CA SER A 22 14.38 -14.26 16.85
C SER A 22 15.40 -14.84 15.85
N ALA A 23 15.12 -16.03 15.32
CA ALA A 23 15.94 -16.65 14.27
C ALA A 23 15.85 -15.90 12.94
N SER A 24 14.66 -15.40 12.57
CA SER A 24 14.47 -14.67 11.32
C SER A 24 15.09 -13.27 11.32
N ARG A 25 15.26 -12.66 12.51
CA ARG A 25 15.76 -11.30 12.66
C ARG A 25 17.15 -11.10 12.06
N THR A 26 18.04 -12.08 12.24
CA THR A 26 19.41 -12.00 11.69
C THR A 26 19.40 -12.09 10.17
N VAL A 27 18.54 -12.93 9.59
CA VAL A 27 18.39 -13.09 8.14
C VAL A 27 17.89 -11.81 7.50
N PHE A 28 16.81 -11.23 8.02
CA PHE A 28 16.26 -9.97 7.49
C PHE A 28 17.15 -8.75 7.77
N HIS A 29 18.01 -8.82 8.78
CA HIS A 29 18.99 -7.76 9.04
C HIS A 29 20.15 -7.76 8.05
N HIS A 30 20.50 -8.91 7.46
CA HIS A 30 21.66 -9.02 6.56
C HIS A 30 21.28 -9.20 5.09
N ASN A 31 20.06 -9.66 4.79
CA ASN A 31 19.64 -9.96 3.43
C ASN A 31 18.44 -9.10 3.01
N ASN A 32 18.73 -8.07 2.21
CA ASN A 32 17.72 -7.18 1.64
C ASN A 32 16.79 -7.89 0.65
N ASP A 33 17.25 -8.94 -0.07
CA ASP A 33 16.39 -9.72 -0.98
C ASP A 33 15.29 -10.47 -0.20
N ALA A 34 15.63 -11.03 0.97
CA ALA A 34 14.65 -11.69 1.83
C ALA A 34 13.55 -10.73 2.29
N VAL A 35 13.90 -9.47 2.54
CA VAL A 35 12.96 -8.40 2.90
C VAL A 35 12.05 -8.06 1.71
N VAL A 36 12.61 -7.91 0.51
CA VAL A 36 11.83 -7.66 -0.72
C VAL A 36 10.87 -8.82 -1.02
N GLN A 37 11.30 -10.06 -0.85
CA GLN A 37 10.44 -11.24 -0.99
C GLN A 37 9.31 -11.27 0.05
N LEU A 38 9.60 -10.87 1.29
CA LEU A 38 8.58 -10.74 2.33
C LEU A 38 7.53 -9.67 1.98
N LEU A 39 7.98 -8.52 1.46
CA LEU A 39 7.10 -7.46 0.96
C LEU A 39 6.19 -7.97 -0.16
N ARG A 40 6.77 -8.60 -1.19
CA ARG A 40 6.03 -9.21 -2.30
C ARG A 40 4.98 -10.19 -1.79
N SER A 41 5.36 -11.08 -0.88
CA SER A 41 4.44 -12.04 -0.27
C SER A 41 3.29 -11.36 0.48
N CYS A 42 3.55 -10.26 1.20
CA CYS A 42 2.51 -9.48 1.87
C CYS A 42 1.53 -8.83 0.89
N PHE A 43 2.03 -8.22 -0.20
CA PHE A 43 1.18 -7.64 -1.24
C PHE A 43 0.33 -8.72 -1.92
N THR A 44 0.93 -9.84 -2.32
CA THR A 44 0.20 -10.96 -2.94
C THR A 44 -0.85 -11.56 -2.02
N ALA A 45 -0.52 -11.81 -0.75
CA ALA A 45 -1.46 -12.39 0.21
C ALA A 45 -2.65 -11.49 0.52
N THR A 46 -2.46 -10.16 0.48
CA THR A 46 -3.51 -9.21 0.86
C THR A 46 -4.38 -8.81 -0.32
N LEU A 47 -3.78 -8.64 -1.49
CA LEU A 47 -4.46 -8.14 -2.69
C LEU A 47 -4.96 -9.27 -3.58
N GLY A 48 -4.45 -10.49 -3.41
CA GLY A 48 -4.92 -11.69 -4.13
C GLY A 48 -4.66 -11.67 -5.64
N LEU A 49 -3.85 -10.73 -6.13
CA LEU A 49 -3.44 -10.66 -7.54
C LEU A 49 -2.20 -11.53 -7.74
N SER A 50 -2.42 -12.82 -8.00
CA SER A 50 -1.48 -13.64 -8.77
C SER A 50 -2.24 -14.79 -9.41
N ASN A 51 -2.05 -14.97 -10.71
CA ASN A 51 -2.49 -16.12 -11.50
C ASN A 51 -1.77 -17.44 -11.11
N ALA A 52 -0.97 -17.47 -10.04
CA ALA A 52 -0.46 -18.70 -9.48
C ALA A 52 -1.42 -19.21 -8.40
N GLN A 53 -2.07 -20.34 -8.68
CA GLN A 53 -2.76 -21.16 -7.68
C GLN A 53 -1.82 -21.47 -6.51
N ILE A 54 -1.84 -20.69 -5.43
CA ILE A 54 -1.64 -21.17 -4.06
C ILE A 54 -2.46 -20.26 -3.11
N SER A 55 -3.53 -20.86 -2.57
CA SER A 55 -4.39 -20.39 -1.48
C SER A 55 -5.24 -19.14 -1.71
N THR A 56 -6.47 -19.40 -2.16
CA THR A 56 -7.65 -18.56 -1.96
C THR A 56 -7.87 -18.28 -0.47
N ASN A 57 -7.64 -17.05 -0.02
CA ASN A 57 -8.34 -16.40 1.10
C ASN A 57 -7.91 -14.93 1.16
N GLY A 58 -8.53 -14.12 0.28
CA GLY A 58 -8.35 -12.68 0.23
C GLY A 58 -9.10 -11.97 1.35
N GLY A 59 -8.41 -11.05 2.03
CA GLY A 59 -9.05 -10.12 2.98
C GLY A 59 -8.05 -9.42 3.89
N VAL A 60 -8.11 -8.09 3.94
CA VAL A 60 -7.39 -7.23 4.90
C VAL A 60 -7.74 -7.61 6.36
N GLY A 61 -8.92 -8.21 6.58
CA GLY A 61 -9.36 -8.75 7.88
C GLY A 61 -8.53 -9.93 8.38
N CYS A 62 -7.78 -10.65 7.53
CA CYS A 62 -6.84 -11.69 7.95
C CYS A 62 -5.50 -11.13 8.45
N LEU A 63 -5.14 -9.91 8.04
CA LEU A 63 -3.99 -9.16 8.57
C LEU A 63 -4.32 -8.50 9.91
N LEU A 64 -5.59 -8.10 10.10
CA LEU A 64 -6.10 -7.43 11.32
C LEU A 64 -6.81 -8.39 12.30
N GLY A 65 -6.78 -9.70 12.05
CA GLY A 65 -7.23 -10.71 13.03
C GLY A 65 -8.74 -10.86 13.22
N HIS A 66 -9.57 -10.55 12.23
CA HIS A 66 -11.04 -10.66 12.34
C HIS A 66 -11.68 -11.79 11.51
N GLY A 67 -10.91 -12.66 10.89
CA GLY A 67 -11.43 -13.84 10.18
C GLY A 67 -11.38 -15.10 11.04
N PHE A 68 -12.33 -15.28 11.96
CA PHE A 68 -12.50 -16.56 12.68
C PHE A 68 -13.64 -17.36 12.03
N GLY A 69 -13.30 -18.49 11.44
CA GLY A 69 -14.28 -19.51 11.02
C GLY A 69 -14.23 -19.86 9.54
N SER A 70 -13.42 -20.86 9.18
CA SER A 70 -13.87 -22.03 8.41
C SER A 70 -12.69 -22.94 8.06
N HIS A 71 -12.72 -24.12 8.68
CA HIS A 71 -12.09 -25.39 8.32
C HIS A 71 -11.24 -25.45 7.03
N VAL A 72 -9.90 -25.46 7.17
CA VAL A 72 -9.00 -26.44 6.54
C VAL A 72 -7.78 -26.65 7.46
N CYS A 73 -7.47 -27.92 7.70
CA CYS A 73 -6.37 -28.43 8.50
C CYS A 73 -5.00 -28.11 7.86
N GLY A 74 -3.99 -27.74 8.66
CA GLY A 74 -2.57 -27.93 8.30
C GLY A 74 -1.76 -26.73 7.74
N GLY A 75 -2.19 -25.48 7.92
CA GLY A 75 -1.42 -24.31 7.45
C GLY A 75 -1.19 -23.28 8.54
N LEU A 76 0.07 -22.86 8.75
CA LEU A 76 0.49 -21.80 9.68
C LEU A 76 -0.52 -20.64 9.68
N SER A 77 -1.30 -20.56 10.77
CA SER A 77 -2.41 -19.62 10.95
C SER A 77 -1.95 -18.19 10.63
N LEU A 78 -2.67 -17.45 9.78
CA LEU A 78 -2.29 -16.11 9.28
C LEU A 78 -1.95 -15.09 10.38
N TRP A 79 -2.43 -15.30 11.61
CA TRP A 79 -1.98 -14.60 12.82
C TRP A 79 -0.46 -14.57 13.01
N HIS A 80 0.22 -15.65 12.61
CA HIS A 80 1.67 -15.82 12.73
C HIS A 80 2.43 -15.00 11.68
N ARG A 81 1.90 -14.87 10.45
CA ARG A 81 2.53 -14.10 9.37
C ARG A 81 2.44 -12.59 9.58
N GLY A 82 1.28 -12.09 10.04
CA GLY A 82 1.10 -10.66 10.32
C GLY A 82 1.95 -10.16 11.50
N ILE A 83 2.05 -10.93 12.60
CA ILE A 83 2.84 -10.56 13.77
C ILE A 83 4.35 -10.65 13.50
N LEU A 84 4.82 -11.64 12.71
CA LEU A 84 6.22 -11.69 12.29
C LEU A 84 6.55 -10.52 11.36
N CYS A 85 5.72 -10.25 10.36
CA CYS A 85 5.79 -9.07 9.49
C CYS A 85 5.98 -7.80 10.32
N LEU A 86 5.02 -7.48 11.20
CA LEU A 86 5.03 -6.29 12.07
C LEU A 86 6.31 -6.14 12.93
N ARG A 87 6.88 -7.25 13.40
CA ARG A 87 8.08 -7.22 14.26
C ARG A 87 9.39 -7.19 13.46
N VAL A 88 9.41 -7.82 12.28
CA VAL A 88 10.58 -7.85 11.39
C VAL A 88 10.83 -6.47 10.79
N TYR A 89 9.77 -5.74 10.41
CA TYR A 89 9.91 -4.40 9.82
C TYR A 89 10.65 -3.40 10.72
N ARG A 90 10.60 -3.56 12.05
CA ARG A 90 11.37 -2.73 13.01
C ARG A 90 12.86 -3.07 13.08
N CYS A 91 13.28 -4.17 12.46
CA CYS A 91 14.66 -4.67 12.51
C CYS A 91 15.42 -4.45 11.19
N ILE A 92 14.76 -3.85 10.19
CA ILE A 92 15.34 -3.58 8.88
C ILE A 92 16.15 -2.28 8.99
N LYS A 93 17.40 -2.34 8.55
CA LYS A 93 18.36 -1.22 8.64
C LYS A 93 18.15 -0.20 7.50
N ASP A 94 17.84 -0.70 6.30
CA ASP A 94 17.73 0.11 5.08
C ASP A 94 16.28 0.51 4.79
N ILE A 95 15.76 1.40 5.61
CA ILE A 95 14.34 1.81 5.57
C ILE A 95 14.01 2.65 4.32
N ILE A 96 15.02 3.33 3.73
CA ILE A 96 14.87 4.10 2.49
C ILE A 96 14.62 3.15 1.31
N ILE A 97 15.52 2.17 1.08
CA ILE A 97 15.39 1.13 0.05
C ILE A 97 14.05 0.39 0.23
N LEU A 98 13.70 0.07 1.47
CA LEU A 98 12.42 -0.57 1.76
C LEU A 98 11.22 0.24 1.27
N THR A 99 11.26 1.56 1.45
CA THR A 99 10.15 2.43 1.08
C THR A 99 10.07 2.64 -0.43
N GLU A 100 11.22 2.68 -1.12
CA GLU A 100 11.28 2.64 -2.58
C GLU A 100 10.68 1.33 -3.12
N GLU A 101 10.99 0.19 -2.49
CA GLU A 101 10.42 -1.10 -2.86
C GLU A 101 8.92 -1.21 -2.55
N ILE A 102 8.44 -0.56 -1.50
CA ILE A 102 6.98 -0.47 -1.25
C ILE A 102 6.29 0.36 -2.35
N LEU A 103 6.91 1.46 -2.79
CA LEU A 103 6.41 2.29 -3.89
C LEU A 103 6.43 1.52 -5.22
N SER A 104 7.50 0.77 -5.50
CA SER A 104 7.61 -0.06 -6.71
C SER A 104 6.52 -1.15 -6.74
N LEU A 105 6.29 -1.85 -5.62
CA LEU A 105 5.25 -2.86 -5.50
C LEU A 105 3.85 -2.27 -5.61
N LEU A 106 3.63 -1.07 -5.06
CA LEU A 106 2.36 -0.36 -5.22
C LEU A 106 2.08 -0.08 -6.70
N MET A 107 3.07 0.42 -7.44
CA MET A 107 2.93 0.71 -8.87
C MET A 107 2.74 -0.55 -9.70
N GLN A 108 3.48 -1.62 -9.41
CA GLN A 108 3.27 -2.92 -10.07
C GLN A 108 1.84 -3.44 -9.85
N ASN A 109 1.30 -3.31 -8.64
CA ASN A 109 -0.09 -3.71 -8.38
C ASN A 109 -1.09 -2.84 -9.15
N VAL A 110 -0.80 -1.55 -9.33
CA VAL A 110 -1.64 -0.66 -10.14
C VAL A 110 -1.64 -1.10 -11.61
N GLU A 111 -0.46 -1.44 -12.15
CA GLU A 111 -0.33 -1.98 -13.51
C GLU A 111 -1.14 -3.26 -13.67
N ASP A 112 -0.96 -4.24 -12.79
CA ASP A 112 -1.67 -5.51 -12.82
C ASP A 112 -3.20 -5.31 -12.71
N VAL A 113 -3.65 -4.39 -11.86
CA VAL A 113 -5.07 -4.03 -11.73
C VAL A 113 -5.59 -3.41 -13.04
N ALA A 114 -4.85 -2.49 -13.65
CA ALA A 114 -5.25 -1.86 -14.91
C ALA A 114 -5.35 -2.86 -16.06
N GLU A 115 -4.39 -3.78 -16.18
CA GLU A 115 -4.44 -4.87 -17.15
C GLU A 115 -5.63 -5.81 -16.92
N SER A 116 -5.96 -6.09 -15.66
CA SER A 116 -7.13 -6.91 -15.31
C SER A 116 -8.45 -6.24 -15.71
N VAL A 117 -8.52 -4.91 -15.68
CA VAL A 117 -9.71 -4.15 -16.12
C VAL A 117 -9.87 -4.24 -17.63
N LEU A 118 -8.78 -4.08 -18.37
CA LEU A 118 -8.81 -4.09 -19.84
C LEU A 118 -9.08 -5.47 -20.42
N SER A 119 -8.50 -6.52 -19.84
CA SER A 119 -8.77 -7.90 -20.23
C SER A 119 -10.25 -8.25 -20.03
N LYS A 120 -10.85 -7.88 -18.89
CA LYS A 120 -12.30 -8.03 -18.65
C LYS A 120 -13.12 -7.23 -19.66
N GLU A 121 -12.71 -6.02 -20.00
CA GLU A 121 -13.41 -5.20 -20.99
C GLU A 121 -13.36 -5.81 -22.41
N ARG A 122 -12.22 -6.36 -22.82
CA ARG A 122 -12.07 -7.05 -24.12
C ARG A 122 -12.94 -8.30 -24.21
N VAL A 123 -12.94 -9.14 -23.17
CA VAL A 123 -13.78 -10.35 -23.10
C VAL A 123 -15.27 -9.99 -23.15
N GLU A 124 -15.68 -8.92 -22.48
CA GLU A 124 -17.07 -8.47 -22.49
C GLU A 124 -17.48 -7.80 -23.81
N LYS A 125 -16.58 -7.06 -24.49
CA LYS A 125 -16.83 -6.55 -25.86
C LYS A 125 -17.02 -7.69 -26.86
N GLN A 126 -16.28 -8.79 -26.71
CA GLN A 126 -16.43 -9.97 -27.54
C GLN A 126 -17.75 -10.73 -27.30
N LYS A 127 -18.30 -10.67 -26.08
CA LYS A 127 -19.62 -11.23 -25.73
C LYS A 127 -20.80 -10.32 -26.12
N LYS A 128 -20.56 -9.02 -26.34
CA LYS A 128 -21.60 -8.00 -26.58
C LYS A 128 -22.12 -7.87 -28.01
N THR A 129 -21.93 -8.87 -28.87
CA THR A 129 -22.72 -8.97 -30.10
C THR A 129 -24.21 -9.27 -29.84
N LYS A 130 -24.68 -9.42 -28.58
CA LYS A 130 -26.10 -9.73 -28.31
C LYS A 130 -26.89 -8.86 -27.32
N HIS A 131 -26.33 -8.14 -26.34
CA HIS A 131 -27.18 -7.37 -25.40
C HIS A 131 -26.54 -6.04 -24.96
N GLY A 132 -27.30 -4.95 -25.16
CA GLY A 132 -26.87 -3.57 -25.03
C GLY A 132 -26.91 -2.97 -23.62
N LEU A 133 -25.92 -2.11 -23.38
CA LEU A 133 -25.75 -1.05 -22.37
C LEU A 133 -25.53 -1.37 -20.87
N ARG A 134 -24.62 -0.57 -20.29
CA ARG A 134 -24.28 -0.35 -18.86
C ARG A 134 -23.44 -1.38 -18.10
N TYR A 135 -22.13 -1.52 -18.39
CA TYR A 135 -21.22 -2.26 -17.48
C TYR A 135 -19.79 -1.69 -17.29
N GLY A 136 -19.47 -0.50 -17.82
CA GLY A 136 -18.11 0.08 -17.72
C GLY A 136 -17.72 0.69 -16.36
N GLN A 137 -18.68 1.01 -15.49
CA GLN A 137 -18.41 1.66 -14.19
C GLN A 137 -18.14 0.68 -13.04
N VAL A 138 -18.65 -0.55 -13.12
CA VAL A 138 -18.49 -1.56 -12.06
C VAL A 138 -17.04 -2.09 -12.01
N SER A 139 -16.35 -2.13 -13.16
CA SER A 139 -14.93 -2.53 -13.24
C SER A 139 -13.99 -1.48 -12.64
N LEU A 140 -14.22 -0.19 -12.90
CA LEU A 140 -13.40 0.90 -12.36
C LEU A 140 -13.57 1.06 -10.85
N GLY A 141 -14.79 0.95 -10.32
CA GLY A 141 -15.03 1.00 -8.87
C GLY A 141 -14.27 -0.11 -8.14
N THR A 142 -14.29 -1.33 -8.68
CA THR A 142 -13.55 -2.47 -8.13
C THR A 142 -12.03 -2.24 -8.19
N ALA A 143 -11.51 -1.80 -9.33
CA ALA A 143 -10.09 -1.44 -9.48
C ALA A 143 -9.66 -0.39 -8.45
N MET A 144 -10.49 0.65 -8.25
CA MET A 144 -10.22 1.68 -7.27
C MET A 144 -10.18 1.15 -5.84
N THR A 145 -11.05 0.20 -5.48
CA THR A 145 -11.00 -0.44 -4.14
C THR A 145 -9.72 -1.25 -3.94
N GLN A 146 -9.25 -1.95 -4.97
CA GLN A 146 -7.99 -2.71 -4.92
C GLN A 146 -6.79 -1.77 -4.79
N VAL A 147 -6.76 -0.69 -5.56
CA VAL A 147 -5.72 0.34 -5.49
C VAL A 147 -5.69 0.99 -4.11
N LYS A 148 -6.84 1.33 -3.53
CA LYS A 148 -6.91 1.86 -2.15
C LYS A 148 -6.42 0.86 -1.11
N ALA A 149 -6.74 -0.43 -1.26
CA ALA A 149 -6.25 -1.47 -0.36
C ALA A 149 -4.72 -1.63 -0.47
N ALA A 150 -4.17 -1.58 -1.68
CA ALA A 150 -2.73 -1.62 -1.92
C ALA A 150 -2.02 -0.42 -1.30
N ALA A 151 -2.58 0.78 -1.50
CA ALA A 151 -2.07 2.02 -0.91
C ALA A 151 -2.11 1.97 0.63
N ALA A 152 -3.18 1.44 1.22
CA ALA A 152 -3.30 1.28 2.67
C ALA A 152 -2.29 0.26 3.24
N LEU A 153 -2.05 -0.84 2.53
CA LEU A 153 -1.03 -1.81 2.90
C LEU A 153 0.37 -1.18 2.84
N GLY A 154 0.70 -0.50 1.74
CA GLY A 154 1.97 0.23 1.63
C GLY A 154 2.16 1.24 2.76
N ALA A 155 1.14 2.07 3.03
CA ALA A 155 1.21 3.10 4.06
C ALA A 155 1.41 2.52 5.47
N THR A 156 0.75 1.40 5.78
CA THR A 156 0.94 0.70 7.06
C THR A 156 2.36 0.14 7.17
N LEU A 157 2.89 -0.50 6.13
CA LEU A 157 4.26 -1.03 6.11
C LEU A 157 5.31 0.07 6.31
N VAL A 158 5.16 1.21 5.64
CA VAL A 158 6.05 2.38 5.82
C VAL A 158 6.00 2.88 7.26
N TRP A 159 4.80 3.06 7.81
CA TRP A 159 4.63 3.50 9.20
C TRP A 159 5.29 2.55 10.21
N LEU A 160 5.13 1.24 10.01
CA LEU A 160 5.67 0.21 10.89
C LEU A 160 7.20 0.10 10.83
N SER A 161 7.79 0.44 9.68
CA SER A 161 9.23 0.29 9.44
C SER A 161 10.04 1.45 9.98
N GLY A 162 9.61 2.70 9.76
CA GLY A 162 10.39 3.89 10.14
C GLY A 162 9.62 5.03 10.79
N GLY A 163 8.33 4.84 11.09
CA GLY A 163 7.52 5.80 11.82
C GLY A 163 7.47 7.19 11.18
N SER A 164 7.42 8.23 12.01
CA SER A 164 7.23 9.61 11.57
C SER A 164 8.44 10.23 10.86
N CYS A 165 9.67 9.80 11.20
CA CYS A 165 10.89 10.31 10.56
C CYS A 165 10.95 9.87 9.08
N LEU A 166 10.63 8.61 8.83
CA LEU A 166 10.54 8.08 7.47
C LEU A 166 9.44 8.76 6.66
N ILE A 167 8.28 9.02 7.26
CA ILE A 167 7.19 9.73 6.58
C ILE A 167 7.60 11.17 6.26
N GLN A 168 8.36 11.83 7.14
CA GLN A 168 8.91 13.15 6.82
C GLN A 168 9.84 13.10 5.61
N GLY A 169 10.76 12.13 5.55
CA GLY A 169 11.63 11.91 4.38
C GLY A 169 10.85 11.52 3.12
N LEU A 170 9.75 10.77 3.27
CA LEU A 170 8.86 10.41 2.17
C LEU A 170 8.29 11.66 1.48
N PHE A 171 7.81 12.64 2.27
CA PHE A 171 7.23 13.87 1.73
C PHE A 171 8.28 14.87 1.24
N HIS A 172 9.42 14.98 1.91
CA HIS A 172 10.45 15.96 1.53
C HIS A 172 11.32 15.51 0.36
N GLU A 173 11.65 14.23 0.27
CA GLU A 173 12.68 13.74 -0.64
C GLU A 173 12.12 12.71 -1.60
N MET A 174 11.50 11.65 -1.09
CA MET A 174 11.21 10.49 -1.93
C MET A 174 10.03 10.68 -2.89
N LEU A 175 8.93 11.32 -2.45
CA LEU A 175 7.81 11.60 -3.36
C LEU A 175 8.20 12.64 -4.41
N PRO A 176 8.81 13.79 -4.04
CA PRO A 176 9.32 14.73 -5.04
C PRO A 176 10.30 14.08 -6.03
N SER A 177 11.28 13.31 -5.54
CA SER A 177 12.24 12.64 -6.43
C SER A 177 11.57 11.63 -7.36
N TRP A 178 10.58 10.89 -6.87
CA TRP A 178 9.77 9.97 -7.67
C TRP A 178 8.98 10.71 -8.76
N PHE A 179 8.37 11.87 -8.47
CA PHE A 179 7.66 12.66 -9.50
C PHE A 179 8.59 13.33 -10.51
N LEU A 180 9.83 13.63 -10.10
CA LEU A 180 10.87 14.18 -10.97
C LEU A 180 11.51 13.09 -11.84
N ALA A 181 11.52 11.84 -11.40
CA ALA A 181 12.01 10.73 -12.17
C ALA A 181 11.06 10.40 -13.35
N ALA A 182 11.65 10.03 -14.48
CA ALA A 182 10.90 9.55 -15.62
C ALA A 182 10.43 8.11 -15.35
N HIS A 183 9.14 7.95 -15.07
CA HIS A 183 8.52 6.63 -14.88
C HIS A 183 7.64 6.26 -16.08
N GLU A 184 8.12 5.31 -16.89
CA GLU A 184 7.31 4.66 -17.91
C GLU A 184 6.51 3.52 -17.30
N LEU A 185 5.33 3.86 -16.77
CA LEU A 185 4.38 2.88 -16.19
C LEU A 185 3.54 2.16 -17.26
N ASP A 186 3.44 2.72 -18.47
CA ASP A 186 2.71 2.12 -19.60
C ASP A 186 3.70 1.80 -20.73
N LYS A 187 4.65 0.90 -20.44
CA LYS A 187 5.71 0.49 -21.39
C LYS A 187 5.17 -0.02 -22.73
N ASP A 188 3.95 -0.56 -22.72
CA ASP A 188 3.30 -1.12 -23.90
C ASP A 188 2.24 -0.21 -24.53
N GLY A 189 1.92 0.95 -23.94
CA GLY A 189 0.83 1.83 -24.38
C GLY A 189 -0.56 1.17 -24.38
N LYS A 190 -0.68 -0.04 -23.82
CA LYS A 190 -1.87 -0.89 -23.90
C LYS A 190 -3.00 -0.38 -23.03
N CYS A 191 -2.67 0.40 -22.00
CA CYS A 191 -3.61 0.79 -20.97
C CYS A 191 -4.24 2.17 -21.14
N GLY A 192 -3.93 2.89 -22.23
CA GLY A 192 -4.67 4.10 -22.62
C GLY A 192 -4.75 5.17 -21.53
N GLY A 193 -3.72 5.30 -20.70
CA GLY A 193 -3.69 6.25 -19.60
C GLY A 193 -4.36 5.80 -18.29
N LEU A 194 -5.02 4.64 -18.26
CA LEU A 194 -5.68 4.11 -17.05
C LEU A 194 -4.67 3.81 -15.93
N VAL A 195 -3.52 3.23 -16.28
CA VAL A 195 -2.41 2.96 -15.34
C VAL A 195 -1.95 4.26 -14.68
N TYR A 196 -1.72 5.31 -15.47
CA TYR A 196 -1.30 6.61 -14.94
C TYR A 196 -2.36 7.24 -14.03
N MET A 197 -3.64 7.15 -14.41
CA MET A 197 -4.74 7.65 -13.58
C MET A 197 -4.83 6.89 -12.24
N LEU A 198 -4.88 5.55 -12.28
CA LEU A 198 -4.93 4.72 -11.09
C LEU A 198 -3.68 4.89 -10.23
N GLY A 199 -2.50 5.05 -10.84
CA GLY A 199 -1.22 5.26 -10.16
C GLY A 199 -1.17 6.60 -9.42
N GLY A 200 -1.64 7.68 -10.06
CA GLY A 200 -1.77 8.97 -9.40
C GLY A 200 -2.70 8.91 -8.20
N TYR A 201 -3.86 8.26 -8.35
CA TYR A 201 -4.75 8.04 -7.20
C TYR A 201 -4.10 7.14 -6.13
N ALA A 202 -3.39 6.08 -6.50
CA ALA A 202 -2.69 5.20 -5.57
C ALA A 202 -1.72 5.99 -4.69
N LEU A 203 -0.89 6.84 -5.30
CA LEU A 203 0.06 7.72 -4.60
C LEU A 203 -0.66 8.72 -3.70
N ALA A 204 -1.79 9.27 -4.15
CA ALA A 204 -2.56 10.22 -3.35
C ALA A 204 -3.13 9.55 -2.09
N TYR A 205 -3.71 8.35 -2.22
CA TYR A 205 -4.21 7.59 -1.07
C TYR A 205 -3.07 7.14 -0.15
N PHE A 206 -1.96 6.68 -0.71
CA PHE A 206 -0.78 6.24 0.04
C PHE A 206 -0.17 7.38 0.85
N SER A 207 0.15 8.50 0.20
CA SER A 207 0.71 9.68 0.85
C SER A 207 -0.22 10.23 1.93
N MET A 208 -1.52 10.34 1.65
CA MET A 208 -2.49 10.80 2.64
C MET A 208 -2.55 9.89 3.87
N LEU A 209 -2.60 8.57 3.68
CA LEU A 209 -2.63 7.62 4.80
C LEU A 209 -1.32 7.65 5.61
N CYS A 210 -0.17 7.77 4.95
CA CYS A 210 1.11 8.01 5.63
C CYS A 210 1.06 9.29 6.48
N GLY A 211 0.59 10.41 5.91
CA GLY A 211 0.42 11.66 6.65
C GLY A 211 -0.53 11.51 7.85
N MET A 212 -1.65 10.80 7.68
CA MET A 212 -2.59 10.51 8.77
C MET A 212 -1.96 9.68 9.89
N PHE A 213 -1.13 8.68 9.57
CA PHE A 213 -0.43 7.89 10.59
C PHE A 213 0.60 8.73 11.36
N ALA A 214 1.33 9.61 10.68
CA ALA A 214 2.32 10.48 11.31
C ALA A 214 1.71 11.61 12.15
N TRP A 215 0.54 12.13 11.76
CA TRP A 215 -0.03 13.37 12.32
C TRP A 215 -1.41 13.18 12.96
N GLY A 216 -1.73 11.96 13.41
CA GLY A 216 -3.00 11.60 14.04
C GLY A 216 -3.43 12.47 15.24
N VAL A 217 -4.67 12.25 15.68
CA VAL A 217 -5.57 13.23 16.33
C VAL A 217 -5.06 13.91 17.61
N ASP A 218 -4.15 13.36 18.42
CA ASP A 218 -3.70 14.05 19.64
C ASP A 218 -2.28 13.63 20.06
N CYS A 219 -1.26 14.43 19.75
CA CYS A 219 0.04 14.36 20.43
C CYS A 219 0.75 15.72 20.38
N SER A 220 0.78 16.40 21.52
CA SER A 220 1.15 17.80 21.79
C SER A 220 2.54 18.26 21.32
N THR A 221 3.41 17.36 20.86
CA THR A 221 4.75 17.65 20.32
C THR A 221 4.85 17.50 18.80
N MET A 222 4.08 16.59 18.21
CA MET A 222 4.09 16.28 16.76
C MET A 222 3.22 17.25 15.95
N ALA A 223 2.24 17.88 16.59
CA ALA A 223 1.40 18.92 15.99
C ALA A 223 2.20 20.15 15.49
N ARG A 224 3.38 20.45 16.07
CA ARG A 224 4.19 21.61 15.65
C ARG A 224 4.99 21.40 14.36
N ARG A 225 5.31 20.16 14.00
CA ARG A 225 6.05 19.83 12.75
C ARG A 225 5.13 19.51 11.57
N ARG A 226 3.90 19.09 11.86
CA ARG A 226 2.81 18.87 10.89
C ARG A 226 2.66 19.99 9.86
N PRO A 227 2.54 21.28 10.24
CA PRO A 227 2.37 22.34 9.25
C PRO A 227 3.55 22.40 8.30
N ARG A 228 4.79 22.33 8.80
CA ARG A 228 6.00 22.47 7.96
C ARG A 228 6.13 21.39 6.88
N VAL A 229 5.81 20.13 7.20
CA VAL A 229 5.94 19.03 6.23
C VAL A 229 4.82 19.07 5.20
N VAL A 230 3.59 19.35 5.63
CA VAL A 230 2.45 19.52 4.72
C VAL A 230 2.66 20.76 3.85
N GLU A 231 3.13 21.86 4.43
CA GLU A 231 3.46 23.11 3.74
C GLU A 231 4.54 22.89 2.68
N ALA A 232 5.64 22.23 3.02
CA ALA A 232 6.69 21.92 2.04
C ALA A 232 6.18 21.06 0.88
N HIS A 233 5.34 20.06 1.18
CA HIS A 233 4.75 19.24 0.12
C HIS A 233 3.76 20.03 -0.74
N MET A 234 2.99 20.94 -0.15
CA MET A 234 2.07 21.82 -0.88
C MET A 234 2.83 22.88 -1.69
N GLU A 235 3.96 23.37 -1.21
CA GLU A 235 4.86 24.27 -1.93
C GLU A 235 5.47 23.57 -3.14
N PHE A 236 5.87 22.30 -3.00
CA PHE A 236 6.29 21.46 -4.12
C PHE A 236 5.16 21.32 -5.15
N LEU A 237 3.94 20.96 -4.72
CA LEU A 237 2.78 20.84 -5.60
C LEU A 237 2.49 22.15 -6.35
N ALA A 238 2.50 23.28 -5.65
CA ALA A 238 2.27 24.61 -6.23
C ALA A 238 3.38 24.98 -7.22
N SER A 239 4.64 24.75 -6.88
CA SER A 239 5.78 25.06 -7.74
C SER A 239 5.79 24.23 -9.03
N ALA A 240 5.39 22.96 -8.95
CA ALA A 240 5.21 22.10 -10.12
C ALA A 240 4.00 22.53 -10.96
N MET A 241 2.90 22.99 -10.35
CA MET A 241 1.75 23.54 -11.08
C MET A 241 2.06 24.87 -11.77
N ASP A 242 2.86 25.73 -11.14
CA ASP A 242 3.35 27.00 -11.70
C ASP A 242 4.35 26.80 -12.85
N GLY A 243 4.79 25.56 -13.10
CA GLY A 243 5.82 25.25 -14.09
C GLY A 243 7.23 25.67 -13.68
N LYS A 244 7.44 26.05 -12.41
CA LYS A 244 8.79 26.34 -11.86
C LYS A 244 9.63 25.08 -11.74
N ILE A 245 8.98 23.93 -11.60
CA ILE A 245 9.61 22.61 -11.52
C ILE A 245 9.13 21.78 -12.71
N SER A 246 10.07 21.27 -13.50
CA SER A 246 9.78 20.32 -14.57
C SER A 246 9.59 18.91 -13.98
N LEU A 247 8.40 18.34 -14.14
CA LEU A 247 8.10 16.97 -13.73
C LEU A 247 8.58 15.97 -14.80
N GLY A 248 9.19 14.86 -14.37
CA GLY A 248 9.55 13.75 -15.25
C GLY A 248 8.41 12.75 -15.48
N CYS A 249 7.39 12.77 -14.63
CA CYS A 249 6.24 11.88 -14.70
C CYS A 249 5.17 12.31 -15.72
N ASN A 250 4.31 11.36 -16.10
CA ASN A 250 3.20 11.62 -17.03
C ASN A 250 2.18 12.62 -16.46
N LEU A 251 1.71 13.55 -17.30
CA LEU A 251 0.74 14.59 -16.91
C LEU A 251 -0.57 14.03 -16.35
N ALA A 252 -1.05 12.88 -16.85
CA ALA A 252 -2.26 12.24 -16.34
C ALA A 252 -2.06 11.70 -14.92
N LEU A 253 -0.88 11.16 -14.62
CA LEU A 253 -0.51 10.70 -13.29
C LEU A 253 -0.43 11.86 -12.31
N TRP A 254 0.26 12.93 -12.71
CA TRP A 254 0.36 14.15 -11.90
C TRP A 254 -1.01 14.74 -11.58
N ARG A 255 -1.87 14.90 -12.58
CA ARG A 255 -3.24 15.43 -12.40
C ARG A 255 -4.07 14.55 -11.48
N ALA A 256 -4.01 13.22 -11.65
CA ALA A 256 -4.72 12.28 -10.79
C ALA A 256 -4.22 12.34 -9.34
N TYR A 257 -2.90 12.46 -9.14
CA TYR A 257 -2.30 12.63 -7.83
C TYR A 257 -2.76 13.91 -7.13
N VAL A 258 -2.59 15.07 -7.78
CA VAL A 258 -2.95 16.37 -7.20
C VAL A 258 -4.44 16.42 -6.88
N SER A 259 -5.29 16.00 -7.83
CA SER A 259 -6.74 15.99 -7.64
C SER A 259 -7.17 15.05 -6.50
N GLY A 260 -6.58 13.85 -6.42
CA GLY A 260 -6.84 12.89 -5.35
C GLY A 260 -6.35 13.38 -3.99
N PHE A 261 -5.14 13.93 -3.92
CA PHE A 261 -4.52 14.38 -2.67
C PHE A 261 -5.28 15.58 -2.09
N LEU A 262 -5.54 16.62 -2.90
CA LEU A 262 -6.31 17.77 -2.48
C LEU A 262 -7.76 17.40 -2.12
N GLY A 263 -8.38 16.51 -2.90
CA GLY A 263 -9.72 16.01 -2.60
C GLY A 263 -9.79 15.32 -1.23
N LEU A 264 -8.82 14.46 -0.92
CA LEU A 264 -8.72 13.79 0.38
C LEU A 264 -8.42 14.78 1.51
N MET A 265 -7.54 15.75 1.30
CA MET A 265 -7.24 16.81 2.26
C MET A 265 -8.49 17.61 2.63
N VAL A 266 -9.30 18.02 1.65
CA VAL A 266 -10.56 18.75 1.86
C VAL A 266 -11.56 17.90 2.65
N VAL A 267 -11.69 16.62 2.31
CA VAL A 267 -12.58 15.69 3.02
C VAL A 267 -12.15 15.55 4.48
N CYS A 268 -10.86 15.39 4.74
CA CYS A 268 -10.35 15.23 6.09
C CYS A 268 -10.39 16.54 6.91
N ALA A 269 -10.24 17.69 6.27
CA ALA A 269 -10.45 18.99 6.90
C ALA A 269 -11.91 19.17 7.37
N ARG A 270 -12.88 18.63 6.61
CA ARG A 270 -14.31 18.68 6.96
C ARG A 270 -14.70 17.73 8.09
N THR A 271 -14.07 16.56 8.18
CA THR A 271 -14.40 15.52 9.17
C THR A 271 -13.72 15.69 10.53
N GLY A 272 -12.99 16.79 10.75
CA GLY A 272 -12.38 17.10 12.06
C GLY A 272 -11.11 16.32 12.38
N TYR A 273 -10.65 15.41 11.51
CA TYR A 273 -9.34 14.72 11.64
C TYR A 273 -8.13 15.66 11.54
N TRP A 274 -8.37 16.93 11.21
CA TRP A 274 -7.34 17.98 11.06
C TRP A 274 -7.47 19.15 12.02
N ARG A 275 -8.45 19.16 12.92
CA ARG A 275 -8.49 20.10 14.04
C ARG A 275 -7.72 19.54 15.24
#